data_AF-A0A2D4SPR3-F1
#
_entry.id   AF-A0A2D4SPR3-F1
#
_cell.length_a   1.000
_cell.length_b   1.000
_cell.length_c   1.000
_cell.angle_alpha   90.00
_cell.angle_beta   90.00
_cell.angle_gamma   90.00
#
_symmetry.space_group_name_H-M   'P 1'
#
loop_
_entity.id
_entity.type
_entity.pdbx_description
1 polymer ?
#
loop_
_entity_poly.entity_id
_entity_poly.type
_entity_poly.pdbx_seq_one_letter_code
_entity_poly.pdbx_strand_id
1 'polypeptide(L)' 'MTQPKINEVLSQSLIRYSQVWEDEDTLKEALQIKPNDRVLSIGSAGCNALALLMAGADKVVAVDLNPAQIALIQGV' A
#
# COMPACT_ATOMS: atom_id res chain seq x y z
N MET A 1 -23.72 -9.52 4.35
CA MET A 1 -23.72 -8.95 2.99
C MET A 1 -24.09 -10.06 2.00
N THR A 2 -24.79 -9.76 0.91
CA THR A 2 -25.14 -10.77 -0.12
C THR A 2 -23.96 -11.04 -1.05
N GLN A 3 -23.88 -12.24 -1.63
CA GLN A 3 -22.82 -12.64 -2.58
C GLN A 3 -22.58 -11.61 -3.72
N PRO A 4 -23.62 -11.01 -4.33
CA PRO A 4 -23.42 -10.01 -5.38
C PRO A 4 -22.68 -8.75 -4.89
N LYS A 5 -22.98 -8.28 -3.67
CA LYS A 5 -22.30 -7.12 -3.09
C LYS A 5 -20.84 -7.41 -2.75
N ILE A 6 -20.52 -8.65 -2.35
CA ILE A 6 -19.13 -9.06 -2.10
C ILE A 6 -18.33 -9.04 -3.40
N ASN A 7 -18.88 -9.57 -4.49
CA ASN A 7 -18.19 -9.60 -5.79
C ASN A 7 -17.89 -8.20 -6.34
N GLU A 8 -18.81 -7.25 -6.13
CA GLU A 8 -18.59 -5.84 -6.50
C GLU A 8 -17.45 -5.21 -5.69
N VAL A 9 -17.47 -5.39 -4.36
CA VAL A 9 -16.43 -4.88 -3.46
C VAL A 9 -15.06 -5.52 -3.74
N LEU A 10 -15.03 -6.79 -4.11
CA LEU A 10 -13.80 -7.53 -4.41
C LEU A 10 -13.39 -7.45 -5.89
N SER A 11 -14.12 -6.72 -6.72
CA SER A 11 -13.77 -6.57 -8.15
C SER A 11 -12.34 -6.04 -8.29
N GLN A 12 -11.51 -6.73 -9.07
CA GLN A 12 -10.10 -6.36 -9.30
C GLN A 12 -9.93 -5.37 -10.47
N SER A 13 -10.99 -5.00 -11.18
CA SER A 13 -10.92 -4.05 -12.30
C SER A 13 -10.74 -2.59 -11.88
N LEU A 14 -10.95 -2.27 -10.59
CA LEU A 14 -10.81 -0.92 -10.05
C LEU A 14 -9.51 -0.79 -9.28
N ILE A 15 -8.70 0.23 -9.62
CA ILE A 15 -7.62 0.70 -8.75
C ILE A 15 -8.27 1.49 -7.61
N ARG A 16 -8.27 0.93 -6.42
CA ARG A 16 -8.78 1.57 -5.20
C ARG A 16 -7.65 2.36 -4.54
N TYR A 17 -8.06 3.29 -3.68
CA TYR A 17 -7.17 4.11 -2.85
C TYR A 17 -6.19 5.02 -3.60
N SER A 18 -6.14 4.98 -4.93
CA SER A 18 -5.32 5.89 -5.76
C SER A 18 -5.66 7.37 -5.60
N GLN A 19 -6.87 7.68 -5.10
CA GLN A 19 -7.32 9.04 -4.80
C GLN A 19 -7.50 9.28 -3.30
N VAL A 20 -7.13 8.31 -2.46
CA VAL A 20 -7.09 8.50 -1.02
C VAL A 20 -5.76 9.15 -0.70
N TRP A 21 -5.82 10.33 -0.10
CA TRP A 21 -4.64 11.04 0.34
C TRP A 21 -4.47 10.79 1.84
N GLU A 22 -3.37 10.12 2.18
CA GLU A 22 -2.93 9.90 3.55
C GLU A 22 -1.70 10.76 3.78
N ASP A 23 -1.63 11.41 4.93
CA ASP A 23 -0.50 12.24 5.31
C ASP A 23 0.72 11.36 5.66
N GLU A 24 1.76 11.45 4.85
CA GLU A 24 2.98 10.67 5.03
C GLU A 24 3.76 11.06 6.30
N ASP A 25 3.61 12.28 6.81
CA ASP A 25 4.32 12.70 8.01
C ASP A 25 3.70 12.05 9.24
N THR A 26 2.38 11.93 9.28
CA THR A 26 1.67 11.12 10.30
C THR A 26 2.19 9.68 10.30
N LEU A 27 2.40 9.07 9.12
CA LEU A 27 2.94 7.70 9.00
C LEU A 27 4.38 7.61 9.53
N LYS A 28 5.25 8.55 9.15
CA LYS A 28 6.66 8.59 9.57
C LYS A 28 6.81 8.81 11.08
N GLU A 29 6.01 9.72 11.64
CA GLU A 29 6.01 10.01 13.08
C GLU A 29 5.58 8.79 13.90
N ALA A 30 4.55 8.09 13.44
CA ALA A 30 4.01 6.92 14.12
C ALA A 30 4.97 5.71 14.06
N LEU A 31 5.55 5.44 12.89
CA LEU A 31 6.35 4.22 12.67
C LEU A 31 7.84 4.40 12.96
N GLN A 32 8.36 5.63 12.93
CA GLN A 32 9.75 5.97 13.26
C GLN A 32 10.81 5.12 12.54
N ILE A 33 10.60 4.87 11.25
CA ILE A 33 11.41 3.99 10.41
C ILE A 33 12.92 4.20 10.56
N LYS A 34 13.67 3.10 10.60
CA LYS A 34 15.12 3.04 10.71
C LYS A 34 15.76 2.28 9.54
N PRO A 35 17.06 2.53 9.25
CA PRO A 35 17.82 1.90 8.16
C PRO A 35 17.83 0.37 8.07
N ASN A 36 17.46 -0.36 9.12
CA ASN A 36 17.45 -1.83 9.14
C ASN A 36 16.03 -2.41 9.24
N ASP A 37 15.01 -1.56 9.18
CA ASP A 37 13.63 -2.00 9.32
C ASP A 37 13.14 -2.70 8.06
N ARG A 38 12.40 -3.79 8.28
CA ARG A 38 11.74 -4.55 7.23
C ARG A 38 10.24 -4.48 7.45
N VAL A 39 9.55 -3.75 6.59
CA VAL A 39 8.16 -3.32 6.82
C VAL A 39 7.20 -4.08 5.90
N LEU A 40 6.07 -4.53 6.44
CA LEU A 40 4.93 -5.02 5.67
C LEU A 40 3.96 -3.85 5.49
N SER A 41 3.58 -3.56 4.25
CA SER A 41 2.65 -2.50 3.91
C SER A 41 1.47 -3.01 3.09
N ILE A 42 0.29 -2.43 3.27
CA ILE A 42 -0.85 -2.68 2.38
C ILE A 42 -0.58 -1.92 1.09
N GLY A 43 -0.71 -2.62 -0.05
CA GLY A 43 -0.36 -2.10 -1.36
C GLY A 43 -1.07 -0.80 -1.69
N SER A 44 -2.40 -0.74 -1.57
CA SER A 44 -3.24 0.48 -1.66
C SER A 44 -2.80 1.49 -2.74
N ALA A 45 -2.46 0.97 -3.93
CA ALA A 45 -1.87 1.72 -5.06
C ALA A 45 -0.47 2.35 -4.85
N GLY A 46 0.09 2.31 -3.64
CA GLY A 46 1.55 2.31 -3.45
C GLY A 46 2.18 3.44 -2.66
N CYS A 47 1.46 4.53 -2.42
CA CYS A 47 2.01 5.76 -1.84
C CYS A 47 2.74 5.51 -0.51
N ASN A 48 2.11 4.82 0.43
CA ASN A 48 2.71 4.55 1.75
C ASN A 48 3.91 3.60 1.64
N ALA A 49 3.85 2.59 0.78
CA ALA A 49 4.96 1.67 0.58
C ALA A 49 6.22 2.42 0.08
N LEU A 50 6.06 3.34 -0.87
CA LEU A 50 7.15 4.20 -1.32
C LEU A 50 7.59 5.19 -0.22
N ALA A 51 6.66 5.79 0.53
CA ALA A 51 7.01 6.70 1.62
C ALA A 51 7.87 6.03 2.70
N LEU A 52 7.58 4.77 3.03
CA LEU A 52 8.36 3.96 3.98
C LEU A 52 9.77 3.65 3.46
N LEU A 53 9.91 3.32 2.16
CA LEU A 53 11.22 3.16 1.53
C LEU A 53 12.01 4.47 1.54
N MET A 54 11.38 5.59 1.17
CA MET A 54 12.02 6.91 1.19
C MET A 54 12.37 7.38 2.61
N ALA A 55 11.63 6.93 3.63
CA ALA A 55 11.97 7.16 5.03
C ALA A 55 13.18 6.33 5.52
N GLY A 56 13.71 5.44 4.67
CA GLY A 56 14.95 4.71 4.91
C GLY A 56 14.78 3.27 5.35
N ALA A 57 13.61 2.65 5.20
CA ALA A 57 13.48 1.22 5.47
C ALA A 57 14.43 0.39 4.58
N ASP A 58 15.07 -0.64 5.13
CA ASP A 58 15.91 -1.58 4.36
C ASP A 58 15.09 -2.34 3.32
N LYS A 59 13.87 -2.72 3.70
CA LYS A 59 12.96 -3.45 2.82
C LYS A 59 11.51 -3.13 3.13
N VAL A 60 10.71 -2.91 2.09
CA VAL A 60 9.26 -2.88 2.19
C VAL A 60 8.67 -4.01 1.35
N VAL A 61 7.77 -4.79 1.96
CA VAL A 61 6.96 -5.79 1.28
C VAL A 61 5.55 -5.25 1.21
N ALA A 62 5.10 -4.90 0.01
CA ALA A 62 3.72 -4.46 -0.21
C ALA A 62 2.84 -5.66 -0.59
N VAL A 63 1.67 -5.77 0.05
CA VAL A 63 0.70 -6.84 -0.20
C VAL A 63 -0.65 -6.28 -0.60
N ASP A 64 -1.24 -6.85 -1.63
CA ASP A 64 -2.56 -6.44 -2.13
C ASP A 64 -3.29 -7.65 -2.73
N LEU A 65 -4.61 -7.61 -2.68
CA LEU A 65 -5.47 -8.62 -3.30
C LEU A 65 -5.72 -8.32 -4.78
N ASN A 66 -5.53 -7.07 -5.21
CA ASN A 66 -5.70 -6.65 -6.59
C ASN A 66 -4.34 -6.64 -7.33
N PRO A 67 -4.12 -7.55 -8.31
CA PRO A 67 -2.90 -7.57 -9.10
C PRO A 67 -2.62 -6.26 -9.84
N ALA A 68 -3.66 -5.52 -10.24
CA ALA A 68 -3.50 -4.24 -10.90
C ALA A 68 -2.92 -3.16 -9.96
N GLN A 69 -3.23 -3.22 -8.65
CA GLN A 69 -2.60 -2.35 -7.64
C GLN A 69 -1.15 -2.75 -7.38
N ILE A 70 -0.83 -4.05 -7.32
CA ILE A 70 0.56 -4.53 -7.25
C ILE A 70 1.36 -4.03 -8.46
N ALA A 71 0.77 -4.05 -9.65
CA ALA A 71 1.45 -3.64 -10.87
C ALA A 71 1.90 -2.17 -10.88
N LEU A 72 1.30 -1.31 -10.05
CA LEU A 72 1.69 0.10 -9.91
C LEU A 72 2.96 0.30 -9.08
N ILE A 73 3.32 -0.69 -8.25
CA ILE A 73 4.45 -0.63 -7.32
C ILE A 73 5.49 -1.73 -7.54
N GLN A 74 5.26 -2.64 -8.49
CA GLN A 74 6.28 -3.62 -8.82
C GLN A 74 7.44 -2.94 -9.53
N GLY A 75 8.67 -3.28 -9.14
CA GLY A 75 9.90 -2.83 -9.82
C GLY A 75 10.48 -1.51 -9.31
N VAL A 76 9.94 -0.92 -8.22
CA VAL A 76 10.72 -0.01 -7.35
C VAL A 76 11.74 -0.78 -6.52
#